data_AF-A0A7S1UKZ5-F1
#
_entry.id   AF-A0A7S1UKZ5-F1
#
_cell.length_a   1.000
_cell.length_b   1.000
_cell.length_c   1.000
_cell.angle_alpha   90.00
_cell.angle_beta   90.00
_cell.angle_gamma   90.00
#
_symmetry.space_group_name_H-M   'P 1'
#
loop_
_entity.id
_entity.type
_entity.pdbx_description
1 polymer ?
#
loop_
_entity_poly.entity_id
_entity_poly.type
_entity_poly.pdbx_seq_one_letter_code
_entity_poly.pdbx_strand_id
1 'polypeptide(L)'
;NQAYYDDISKAPQPASDDDDDNDSDADDGEEGKKVKGGISEPFPQKLYRMLEEAVRDENDHVVSFFPHGRAFSIHKPRNFIADLMPKYFSTTRMSSFQRQLNLYGFRRITEGRDKGG
;
A
#
# COMPACT_ATOMS: atom_id res chain seq x y z
N ASN A 1 29.52 -23.81 34.86
CA ASN A 1 30.06 -23.74 33.49
C ASN A 1 29.97 -22.33 32.96
N GLN A 2 31.07 -21.59 33.08
CA GLN A 2 31.24 -20.20 32.62
C GLN A 2 31.02 -20.03 31.10
N ALA A 3 31.24 -21.09 30.32
CA ALA A 3 31.23 -21.08 28.86
C ALA A 3 29.89 -20.71 28.19
N TYR A 4 28.78 -20.60 28.94
CA TYR A 4 27.48 -20.20 28.38
C TYR A 4 27.24 -18.68 28.43
N TYR A 5 27.95 -17.95 29.29
CA TYR A 5 27.81 -16.49 29.42
C TYR A 5 28.85 -15.71 28.59
N ASP A 6 29.96 -16.35 28.18
CA ASP A 6 30.98 -15.71 27.35
C ASP A 6 30.60 -15.63 25.85
N ASP A 7 29.67 -16.47 25.39
CA ASP A 7 29.24 -16.55 23.96
C ASP A 7 27.97 -15.71 23.65
N ILE A 8 27.46 -14.95 24.62
CA ILE A 8 26.36 -13.98 24.39
C ILE A 8 26.91 -12.61 23.96
N SER A 9 28.23 -12.48 23.86
CA SER A 9 28.94 -11.28 23.40
C SER A 9 28.83 -11.05 21.88
N LYS A 10 28.07 -11.86 21.14
CA LYS A 10 27.81 -11.71 19.69
C LYS A 10 26.35 -11.41 19.34
N ALA A 11 25.64 -10.64 20.17
CA ALA A 11 24.35 -10.07 19.81
C ALA A 11 24.32 -8.55 20.10
N PRO A 12 24.78 -7.71 19.16
CA PRO A 12 24.50 -6.28 19.25
C PRO A 12 23.06 -6.01 18.83
N GLN A 13 22.21 -5.81 19.85
CA GLN A 13 21.19 -4.77 20.03
C GLN A 13 20.32 -4.40 18.80
N PRO A 14 18.96 -4.45 18.86
CA PRO A 14 18.15 -3.66 17.94
C PRO A 14 18.45 -2.19 18.27
N ALA A 15 19.31 -1.59 17.45
CA ALA A 15 19.71 -0.21 17.57
C ALA A 15 18.47 0.70 17.51
N SER A 16 18.44 1.57 18.51
CA SER A 16 17.90 2.93 18.54
C SER A 16 16.83 3.31 17.53
N ASP A 17 15.73 3.81 18.10
CA ASP A 17 15.05 5.00 17.63
C ASP A 17 16.06 6.05 17.13
N ASP A 18 16.24 6.11 15.81
CA ASP A 18 16.70 7.30 15.11
C ASP A 18 15.58 7.64 14.11
N ASP A 19 14.66 8.45 14.61
CA ASP A 19 13.83 9.34 13.80
C ASP A 19 14.77 10.20 12.93
N ASP A 20 15.08 9.72 11.73
CA ASP A 20 15.62 10.56 10.67
C ASP A 20 14.52 10.75 9.62
N ASP A 21 13.72 11.77 9.89
CA ASP A 21 12.95 12.53 8.93
C ASP A 21 13.84 12.86 7.73
N ASN A 22 13.73 12.07 6.68
CA ASN A 22 13.99 12.57 5.34
C ASN A 22 12.79 12.27 4.45
N ASP A 23 11.73 13.02 4.75
CA ASP A 23 10.71 13.43 3.81
C ASP A 23 11.37 14.24 2.68
N SER A 24 11.97 13.51 1.75
CA SER A 24 12.22 14.04 0.41
C SER A 24 11.14 13.46 -0.49
N ASP A 25 9.96 14.08 -0.41
CA ASP A 25 9.00 14.18 -1.52
C ASP A 25 9.70 14.97 -2.65
N ALA A 26 10.74 14.35 -3.23
CA ALA A 26 11.39 14.81 -4.45
C ALA A 26 10.55 14.27 -5.61
N ASP A 27 9.50 15.03 -5.88
CA ASP A 27 8.83 15.15 -7.16
C ASP A 27 9.85 15.44 -8.26
N ASP A 28 10.32 14.41 -8.97
CA ASP A 28 10.85 14.56 -10.33
C ASP A 28 10.82 13.21 -11.06
N GLY A 29 10.04 13.16 -12.16
CA GLY A 29 9.90 11.97 -12.99
C GLY A 29 8.67 11.99 -13.89
N GLU A 30 8.54 13.02 -14.74
CA GLU A 30 7.64 13.00 -15.89
C GLU A 30 8.03 11.89 -16.87
N GLU A 31 7.05 11.08 -17.31
CA GLU A 31 6.72 11.00 -18.73
C GLU A 31 5.26 10.55 -18.92
N GLY A 32 4.39 11.44 -19.45
CA GLY A 32 3.15 10.98 -20.12
C GLY A 32 1.79 11.66 -19.90
N LYS A 33 1.73 12.98 -19.61
CA LYS A 33 0.68 13.98 -20.02
C LYS A 33 0.30 14.94 -18.89
N LYS A 34 0.73 16.20 -19.05
CA LYS A 34 0.32 17.36 -18.27
C LYS A 34 -1.17 17.66 -18.41
N VAL A 35 -1.89 17.76 -17.29
CA VAL A 35 -2.96 18.75 -17.14
C VAL A 35 -2.74 19.58 -15.87
N LYS A 36 -2.95 20.87 -16.06
CA LYS A 36 -2.65 22.02 -15.20
C LYS A 36 -3.33 21.94 -13.83
N GLY A 37 -2.75 22.63 -12.85
CA GLY A 37 -3.20 22.73 -11.46
C GLY A 37 -4.71 22.66 -11.26
N GLY A 38 -5.11 21.72 -10.41
CA GLY A 38 -6.49 21.48 -10.00
C GLY A 38 -6.49 20.27 -9.09
N ILE A 39 -6.74 20.52 -7.79
CA ILE A 39 -7.09 19.57 -6.72
C ILE A 39 -6.65 18.12 -7.00
N SER A 40 -5.52 17.71 -6.42
CA SER A 40 -5.16 16.28 -6.38
C SER A 40 -6.34 15.49 -5.83
N GLU A 41 -6.86 14.55 -6.61
CA GLU A 41 -8.00 13.72 -6.23
C GLU A 41 -7.68 13.03 -4.90
N PRO A 42 -8.52 13.17 -3.86
CA PRO A 42 -8.24 12.58 -2.56
C PRO A 42 -8.16 11.05 -2.69
N PHE A 43 -7.28 10.43 -1.90
CA PHE A 43 -6.99 9.00 -2.00
C PHE A 43 -8.24 8.10 -2.04
N PRO A 44 -9.30 8.30 -1.22
CA PRO A 44 -10.50 7.46 -1.28
C PRO A 44 -11.24 7.54 -2.62
N GLN A 45 -11.31 8.72 -3.23
CA GLN A 45 -11.97 8.91 -4.52
C GLN A 45 -11.18 8.22 -5.64
N LYS A 46 -9.85 8.35 -5.59
CA LYS A 46 -8.93 7.69 -6.51
C LYS A 46 -8.93 6.17 -6.37
N LEU A 47 -8.99 5.66 -5.13
CA LEU A 47 -9.12 4.25 -4.80
C LEU A 47 -10.41 3.67 -5.36
N TYR A 48 -11.54 4.36 -5.16
CA TYR A 48 -12.84 3.95 -5.68
C TYR A 48 -12.81 3.86 -7.21
N ARG A 49 -12.29 4.88 -7.89
CA ARG A 49 -12.16 4.88 -9.36
C ARG A 49 -11.29 3.72 -9.84
N MET A 50 -10.14 3.47 -9.22
CA MET A 50 -9.29 2.33 -9.56
C MET A 50 -10.04 1.00 -9.44
N LEU A 51 -10.85 0.82 -8.39
CA LEU A 51 -11.60 -0.41 -8.18
C LEU A 51 -12.73 -0.59 -9.20
N GLU A 52 -13.43 0.48 -9.58
CA GLU A 52 -14.42 0.44 -10.66
C GLU A 52 -13.80 0.11 -12.02
N GLU A 53 -12.69 0.77 -12.36
CA GLU A 53 -11.98 0.54 -13.62
C GLU A 53 -11.36 -0.86 -13.66
N ALA A 54 -10.86 -1.38 -12.54
CA ALA A 54 -10.38 -2.76 -12.46
C ALA A 54 -11.47 -3.78 -12.80
N VAL A 55 -12.71 -3.56 -12.36
CA VAL A 55 -13.85 -4.41 -12.74
C VAL A 55 -14.19 -4.24 -14.23
N ARG A 56 -14.17 -3.00 -14.73
CA ARG A 56 -14.52 -2.69 -16.11
C ARG A 56 -13.49 -3.24 -17.12
N ASP A 57 -12.23 -3.31 -16.72
CA ASP A 57 -11.12 -3.81 -17.55
C ASP A 57 -10.86 -5.32 -17.32
N GLU A 58 -11.82 -6.06 -16.73
CA GLU A 58 -11.74 -7.51 -16.46
C GLU A 58 -10.54 -7.93 -15.56
N ASN A 59 -10.09 -7.02 -14.70
CA ASN A 59 -9.03 -7.21 -13.69
C ASN A 59 -9.58 -7.43 -12.27
N ASP A 60 -10.84 -7.80 -12.15
CA ASP A 60 -11.52 -8.16 -10.90
C ASP A 60 -10.80 -9.30 -10.14
N HIS A 61 -10.16 -10.20 -10.86
CA HIS A 61 -9.33 -11.27 -10.34
C HIS A 61 -8.00 -10.80 -9.71
N VAL A 62 -7.63 -9.52 -9.87
CA VAL A 62 -6.47 -8.90 -9.21
C VAL A 62 -6.91 -8.13 -7.98
N VAL A 63 -7.94 -7.30 -8.12
CA VAL A 63 -8.55 -6.53 -7.05
C VAL A 63 -10.04 -6.36 -7.30
N SER A 64 -10.88 -6.56 -6.29
CA SER A 64 -12.34 -6.41 -6.44
C SER A 64 -13.00 -5.89 -5.18
N PHE A 65 -14.12 -5.21 -5.37
CA PHE A 65 -15.08 -5.00 -4.28
C PHE A 65 -15.73 -6.32 -3.86
N PHE A 66 -16.09 -6.42 -2.60
CA PHE A 66 -17.04 -7.43 -2.14
C PHE A 66 -18.45 -7.10 -2.66
N PRO A 67 -19.36 -8.09 -2.78
CA PRO A 67 -20.72 -7.86 -3.32
C PRO A 67 -21.52 -6.79 -2.58
N HIS A 68 -21.21 -6.55 -1.30
CA HIS A 68 -21.87 -5.54 -0.48
C HIS A 68 -21.23 -4.13 -0.59
N GLY A 69 -20.13 -3.96 -1.34
CA GLY A 69 -19.50 -2.65 -1.64
C GLY A 69 -18.82 -1.92 -0.47
N ARG A 70 -18.68 -2.56 0.70
CA ARG A 70 -18.11 -1.94 1.92
C ARG A 70 -16.65 -2.32 2.20
N ALA A 71 -16.15 -3.29 1.45
CA ALA A 71 -14.80 -3.80 1.55
C ALA A 71 -14.33 -4.19 0.16
N PHE A 72 -13.02 -4.30 -0.02
CA PHE A 72 -12.39 -4.82 -1.22
C PHE A 72 -11.30 -5.82 -0.83
N SER A 73 -10.93 -6.70 -1.74
CA SER A 73 -9.82 -7.64 -1.58
C SER A 73 -8.81 -7.49 -2.69
N ILE A 74 -7.53 -7.69 -2.37
CA ILE A 74 -6.44 -7.73 -3.34
C ILE A 74 -6.00 -9.18 -3.50
N HIS A 75 -6.58 -9.89 -4.47
CA HIS A 75 -6.34 -11.31 -4.70
C HIS A 75 -4.93 -11.60 -5.22
N LYS A 76 -4.39 -10.71 -6.07
CA LYS A 76 -3.05 -10.86 -6.67
C LYS A 76 -2.18 -9.63 -6.36
N PRO A 77 -1.54 -9.56 -5.18
CA PRO A 77 -0.79 -8.38 -4.75
C PRO A 77 0.39 -8.03 -5.67
N ARG A 78 1.04 -9.03 -6.29
CA ARG A 78 2.14 -8.79 -7.24
C ARG A 78 1.66 -8.07 -8.51
N ASN A 79 0.58 -8.56 -9.11
CA ASN A 79 -0.03 -7.95 -10.30
C ASN A 79 -0.63 -6.58 -9.95
N PHE A 80 -1.23 -6.45 -8.77
CA PHE A 80 -1.72 -5.16 -8.30
C PHE A 80 -0.60 -4.10 -8.26
N ILE A 81 0.56 -4.45 -7.70
CA ILE A 81 1.72 -3.55 -7.62
C ILE A 81 2.32 -3.26 -8.99
N ALA A 82 2.42 -4.25 -9.86
CA ALA A 82 3.07 -4.10 -11.16
C ALA A 82 2.19 -3.38 -12.19
N ASP A 83 0.89 -3.68 -12.21
CA ASP A 83 0.00 -3.32 -13.32
C ASP A 83 -1.00 -2.22 -12.95
N LEU A 84 -1.49 -2.21 -11.70
CA LEU A 84 -2.51 -1.26 -11.25
C LEU A 84 -1.90 -0.07 -10.53
N MET A 85 -1.00 -0.30 -9.57
CA MET A 85 -0.42 0.80 -8.78
C MET A 85 0.18 1.90 -9.67
N PRO A 86 1.02 1.64 -10.69
CA PRO A 86 1.63 2.71 -11.49
C PRO A 86 0.62 3.50 -12.33
N LYS A 87 -0.55 2.93 -12.63
CA LYS A 87 -1.60 3.60 -13.42
C LYS A 87 -2.36 4.63 -12.59
N TYR A 88 -2.52 4.37 -11.30
CA TYR A 88 -3.29 5.22 -10.40
C TYR A 88 -2.36 5.95 -9.43
N PHE A 89 -1.55 5.26 -8.66
CA PHE A 89 -0.68 5.83 -7.64
C PHE A 89 0.75 6.07 -8.16
N SER A 90 1.40 7.14 -7.71
CA SER A 90 2.81 7.39 -8.02
C SER A 90 3.76 6.43 -7.31
N THR A 91 3.28 5.75 -6.27
CA THR A 91 4.04 4.75 -5.53
C THR A 91 3.77 3.36 -6.08
N THR A 92 4.81 2.52 -6.13
CA THR A 92 4.73 1.09 -6.44
C THR A 92 4.90 0.21 -5.19
N ARG A 93 4.92 0.81 -4.00
CA ARG A 93 5.07 0.07 -2.73
C ARG A 93 3.71 -0.14 -2.07
N MET A 94 3.42 -1.41 -1.76
CA MET A 94 2.21 -1.80 -1.02
C MET A 94 2.14 -1.15 0.37
N SER A 95 3.28 -0.93 1.04
CA SER A 95 3.33 -0.28 2.36
C SER A 95 2.78 1.15 2.33
N SER A 96 3.12 1.93 1.30
CA SER A 96 2.59 3.28 1.13
C SER A 96 1.09 3.27 0.89
N PHE A 97 0.59 2.31 0.11
CA PHE A 97 -0.85 2.11 -0.10
C PHE A 97 -1.57 1.75 1.20
N GLN A 98 -1.01 0.85 2.01
CA GLN A 98 -1.54 0.50 3.32
C GLN A 98 -1.53 1.69 4.29
N ARG A 99 -0.50 2.54 4.26
CA ARG A 99 -0.45 3.77 5.06
C ARG A 99 -1.59 4.70 4.69
N GLN A 100 -1.82 4.92 3.40
CA GLN A 100 -2.96 5.72 2.92
C GLN A 100 -4.29 5.12 3.41
N LEU A 101 -4.49 3.81 3.28
CA LEU A 101 -5.68 3.13 3.82
C LEU A 101 -5.87 3.43 5.33
N ASN A 102 -4.81 3.29 6.13
CA ASN A 102 -4.87 3.53 7.56
C ASN A 102 -5.20 5.00 7.90
N LEU A 103 -4.63 5.96 7.18
CA LEU A 103 -4.89 7.40 7.37
C LEU A 103 -6.36 7.77 7.12
N TYR A 104 -7.00 7.11 6.16
CA TYR A 104 -8.42 7.30 5.84
C TYR A 104 -9.34 6.37 6.64
N GLY A 105 -8.83 5.65 7.64
CA GLY A 105 -9.63 4.84 8.56
C GLY A 105 -10.03 3.46 8.04
N PHE A 106 -9.48 3.00 6.92
CA PHE A 106 -9.65 1.62 6.49
C PHE A 106 -8.95 0.70 7.48
N ARG A 107 -9.58 -0.45 7.75
CA ARG A 107 -9.01 -1.48 8.62
C ARG A 107 -8.87 -2.77 7.85
N ARG A 108 -7.76 -3.47 8.07
CA ARG A 108 -7.58 -4.82 7.56
C ARG A 108 -8.56 -5.76 8.28
N ILE A 109 -9.40 -6.44 7.51
CA ILE A 109 -10.30 -7.46 8.05
C ILE A 109 -9.51 -8.77 8.15
N THR A 110 -9.03 -9.08 9.35
CA THR A 110 -8.26 -10.32 9.63
C THR A 110 -9.16 -11.46 10.10
N GLU A 111 -10.41 -11.19 10.48
CA GLU A 111 -11.36 -12.14 11.04
C GLU A 111 -12.78 -12.01 10.44
N GLY A 112 -13.53 -13.12 10.34
CA GLY A 112 -14.90 -13.14 9.82
C GLY A 112 -15.10 -13.56 8.35
N ARG A 113 -16.33 -13.39 7.85
CA ARG A 113 -16.75 -13.75 6.47
C ARG A 113 -16.19 -12.79 5.41
N ASP A 114 -15.80 -11.59 5.82
CA ASP A 114 -15.28 -10.55 4.94
C ASP A 114 -13.74 -10.49 4.96
N LYS A 115 -13.06 -11.54 5.47
CA LYS A 115 -11.59 -11.64 5.40
C LYS A 115 -11.17 -11.60 3.93
N GLY A 116 -10.53 -10.50 3.54
CA GLY A 116 -9.85 -10.40 2.24
C GLY A 116 -8.60 -11.29 2.25
N GLY A 117 -8.56 -12.26 1.33
CA GLY A 117 -7.41 -13.11 1.05
C GLY A 117 -6.36 -12.38 0.22
#